data_AF-A0A2P4PSN6-F1
#
_entry.id   AF-A0A2P4PSN6-F1
#
_cell.length_a   1.000
_cell.length_b   1.000
_cell.length_c   1.000
_cell.angle_alpha   90.00
_cell.angle_beta   90.00
_cell.angle_gamma   90.00
#
_symmetry.space_group_name_H-M   'P 1'
#
loop_
_entity.id
_entity.type
_entity.pdbx_description
1 polymer ?
#
loop_
_entity_poly.entity_id
_entity_poly.type
_entity_poly.pdbx_seq_one_letter_code
_entity_poly.pdbx_strand_id
1 'polypeptide(L)'
;MSSLPASPASITEEISSRTMSDVVKDFNTEELIDYLERKDLKLDEDDIKILQEKLERYGMKGGPSTVLVEFIESLSQKLRNYSSLKTLDDLKKMLRRNKVNGEDITSIKQFTPAKKLTSQDIFIVLQKDISGKPRNIKIGYAQNLAQLESAF
;
A
#
# COMPACT_ATOMS: atom_id res chain seq x y z
N MET A 1 -46.86 -11.38 44.15
CA MET A 1 -45.41 -11.54 44.05
C MET A 1 -45.10 -11.96 42.62
N SER A 2 -44.68 -11.03 41.77
CA SER A 2 -44.19 -11.34 40.41
C SER A 2 -42.92 -10.52 40.22
N SER A 3 -41.78 -11.19 40.11
CA SER A 3 -40.47 -10.58 39.88
C SER A 3 -40.28 -10.33 38.39
N LEU A 4 -39.87 -9.11 38.02
CA LEU A 4 -39.40 -8.79 36.67
C LEU A 4 -38.13 -9.60 36.34
N PRO A 5 -37.94 -10.01 35.07
CA PRO A 5 -36.65 -10.52 34.64
C PRO A 5 -35.63 -9.38 34.67
N ALA A 6 -34.48 -9.61 35.30
CA ALA A 6 -33.37 -8.69 35.28
C ALA A 6 -32.88 -8.50 33.83
N SER A 7 -32.91 -7.26 33.35
CA SER A 7 -32.28 -6.89 32.07
C SER A 7 -30.80 -7.28 32.10
N PRO A 8 -30.25 -7.89 31.04
CA PRO A 8 -28.82 -8.14 30.95
C PRO A 8 -28.10 -6.78 30.94
N ALA A 9 -27.39 -6.50 32.02
CA ALA A 9 -26.54 -5.33 32.14
C ALA A 9 -25.37 -5.42 31.14
N SER A 10 -25.23 -4.33 30.38
CA SER A 10 -24.06 -3.81 29.68
C SER A 10 -22.79 -4.68 29.63
N ILE A 11 -22.51 -5.34 28.49
CA ILE A 11 -21.16 -5.83 28.17
C ILE A 11 -20.69 -5.49 26.73
N THR A 12 -21.50 -4.91 25.84
CA THR A 12 -21.12 -4.89 24.40
C THR A 12 -21.00 -3.54 23.70
N GLU A 13 -20.91 -2.41 24.41
CA GLU A 13 -20.76 -1.09 23.76
C GLU A 13 -19.35 -0.46 23.84
N GLU A 14 -18.42 -0.96 24.67
CA GLU A 14 -17.09 -0.32 24.80
C GLU A 14 -16.16 -0.57 23.60
N ILE A 15 -16.48 -1.55 22.75
CA ILE A 15 -15.62 -1.97 21.64
C ILE A 15 -15.90 -1.17 20.35
N SER A 16 -17.00 -0.42 20.27
CA SER A 16 -17.49 0.15 19.00
C SER A 16 -16.82 1.46 18.57
N SER A 17 -15.93 2.05 19.38
CA SER A 17 -15.25 3.31 19.05
C SER A 17 -13.71 3.22 19.00
N ARG A 18 -13.12 2.05 19.31
CA ARG A 18 -11.66 1.92 19.35
C ARG A 18 -11.08 1.79 17.94
N THR A 19 -10.30 2.80 17.52
CA THR A 19 -9.65 2.82 16.22
C THR A 19 -8.49 1.83 16.17
N MET A 20 -8.11 1.34 14.98
CA MET A 20 -6.95 0.44 14.86
C MET A 20 -5.65 1.05 15.44
N SER A 21 -5.49 2.37 15.35
CA SER A 21 -4.42 3.13 16.00
C SER A 21 -4.43 2.96 17.53
N ASP A 22 -5.61 3.02 18.16
CA ASP A 22 -5.77 2.81 19.60
C ASP A 22 -5.45 1.39 20.07
N VAL A 23 -5.54 0.41 19.17
CA VAL A 23 -5.18 -0.98 19.46
C VAL A 23 -3.67 -1.17 19.43
N VAL A 24 -2.99 -0.59 18.44
CA VAL A 24 -1.57 -0.88 18.20
C VAL A 24 -0.62 0.11 18.88
N LYS A 25 -1.06 1.31 19.27
CA LYS A 25 -0.21 2.40 19.79
C LYS A 25 0.75 2.00 20.92
N ASP A 26 0.36 1.02 21.74
CA ASP A 26 1.13 0.58 22.90
C ASP A 26 2.01 -0.65 22.60
N PHE A 27 1.96 -1.20 21.38
CA PHE A 27 2.73 -2.40 21.03
C PHE A 27 4.22 -2.11 20.89
N ASN A 28 5.03 -3.02 21.40
CA ASN A 28 6.46 -3.08 21.06
C ASN A 28 6.70 -3.70 19.67
N THR A 29 7.96 -3.81 19.23
CA THR A 29 8.29 -4.28 17.87
C THR A 29 7.76 -5.69 17.61
N GLU A 30 7.96 -6.59 18.56
CA GLU A 30 7.58 -8.00 18.43
C GLU A 30 6.07 -8.15 18.44
N GLU A 31 5.38 -7.48 19.36
CA GLU A 31 3.90 -7.45 19.45
C GLU A 31 3.26 -6.88 18.18
N LEU A 32 3.88 -5.86 17.57
CA LEU A 32 3.39 -5.26 16.34
C LEU A 32 3.53 -6.22 15.15
N ILE A 33 4.67 -6.89 15.03
CA ILE A 33 4.91 -7.88 13.97
C ILE A 33 3.94 -9.06 14.12
N ASP A 34 3.82 -9.60 15.32
CA ASP A 34 2.93 -10.72 15.65
C ASP A 34 1.44 -10.35 15.42
N TYR A 35 1.04 -9.11 15.70
CA TYR A 35 -0.29 -8.62 15.34
C TYR A 35 -0.51 -8.57 13.82
N LEU A 36 0.46 -8.08 13.06
CA LEU A 36 0.37 -7.93 11.60
C LEU A 36 0.36 -9.29 10.89
N GLU A 37 1.13 -10.27 11.36
CA GLU A 37 1.12 -11.64 10.85
C GLU A 37 -0.27 -12.30 10.99
N ARG A 38 -0.98 -12.03 12.09
CA ARG A 38 -2.33 -12.56 12.33
C ARG A 38 -3.43 -11.91 11.48
N LYS A 39 -3.16 -10.80 10.78
CA LYS A 39 -4.17 -10.02 10.06
C LYS A 39 -4.46 -10.48 8.63
N ASP A 40 -3.99 -11.67 8.24
CA ASP A 40 -4.13 -12.22 6.87
C ASP A 40 -3.73 -11.20 5.78
N LEU A 41 -2.67 -10.45 6.07
CA LEU A 41 -2.17 -9.39 5.18
C LEU A 41 -1.35 -9.94 3.99
N LYS A 42 -1.16 -11.25 3.92
CA LYS A 42 -0.32 -11.95 2.93
C LYS A 42 1.09 -11.35 2.83
N LEU A 43 1.65 -10.97 3.98
CA LEU A 43 3.03 -10.51 4.08
C LEU A 43 3.95 -11.70 3.84
N ASP A 44 4.94 -11.52 2.99
CA ASP A 44 6.04 -12.47 2.86
C ASP A 44 7.22 -12.06 3.76
N GLU A 45 8.26 -12.88 3.78
CA GLU A 45 9.40 -12.67 4.67
C GLU A 45 10.21 -11.41 4.31
N ASP A 46 10.20 -11.00 3.04
CA ASP A 46 10.85 -9.76 2.62
C ASP A 46 10.06 -8.53 3.12
N ASP A 47 8.72 -8.59 3.12
CA ASP A 47 7.86 -7.54 3.68
C ASP A 47 8.13 -7.33 5.18
N ILE A 48 8.23 -8.42 5.95
CA ILE A 48 8.51 -8.38 7.40
C ILE A 48 9.89 -7.78 7.65
N LYS A 49 10.89 -8.16 6.85
CA LYS A 49 12.26 -7.65 6.97
C LYS A 49 12.36 -6.15 6.65
N ILE A 50 11.67 -5.70 5.60
CA ILE A 50 11.61 -4.26 5.25
C ILE A 50 10.90 -3.47 6.35
N LEU A 51 9.85 -4.04 6.96
CA LEU A 51 9.14 -3.42 8.07
C LEU A 51 10.06 -3.27 9.28
N GLN A 52 10.76 -4.34 9.69
CA GLN A 52 11.75 -4.30 10.77
C GLN A 52 12.84 -3.24 10.52
N GLU A 53 13.45 -3.23 9.34
CA GLU A 53 14.51 -2.28 9.01
C GLU A 53 14.02 -0.83 9.06
N LYS A 54 12.80 -0.56 8.59
CA LYS A 54 12.20 0.78 8.70
C LYS A 54 11.93 1.15 10.16
N LEU A 55 11.33 0.27 10.95
CA LEU A 55 11.02 0.53 12.34
C LEU A 55 12.28 0.80 13.16
N GLU A 56 13.38 0.08 12.88
CA GLU A 56 14.69 0.31 13.49
C GLU A 56 15.34 1.63 13.05
N ARG A 57 15.30 1.96 11.75
CA ARG A 57 15.89 3.19 11.20
C ARG A 57 15.23 4.48 11.72
N TYR A 58 13.96 4.44 12.11
CA TYR A 58 13.21 5.63 12.50
C TYR A 58 13.51 6.17 13.90
N GLY A 59 14.30 5.47 14.73
CA GLY A 59 14.91 6.03 15.95
C GLY A 59 13.91 6.33 17.08
N MET A 60 14.03 5.59 18.17
CA MET A 60 13.14 5.64 19.33
C MET A 60 12.92 7.05 19.94
N LYS A 61 11.66 7.49 19.92
CA LYS A 61 11.02 8.21 21.04
C LYS A 61 9.55 7.81 21.29
N GLY A 62 8.89 7.12 20.36
CA GLY A 62 7.49 6.67 20.47
C GLY A 62 7.24 5.17 20.23
N GLY A 63 8.28 4.38 19.98
CA GLY A 63 8.15 2.96 19.65
C GLY A 63 7.63 2.68 18.22
N PRO A 64 7.74 1.44 17.75
CA PRO A 64 7.38 1.02 16.39
C PRO A 64 5.95 1.36 15.99
N SER A 65 5.04 1.27 16.95
CA SER A 65 3.61 1.50 16.74
C SER A 65 3.27 2.95 16.48
N THR A 66 3.96 3.89 17.12
CA THR A 66 3.83 5.32 16.81
C THR A 66 4.29 5.60 15.38
N VAL A 67 5.41 5.00 14.95
CA VAL A 67 5.92 5.14 13.58
C VAL A 67 4.93 4.57 12.57
N LEU A 68 4.32 3.42 12.87
CA LEU A 68 3.31 2.82 12.00
C LEU A 68 2.05 3.72 11.90
N VAL A 69 1.59 4.30 13.01
CA VAL A 69 0.46 5.24 13.03
C VAL A 69 0.76 6.47 12.19
N GLU A 70 1.92 7.12 12.37
CA GLU A 70 2.34 8.28 11.57
C GLU A 70 2.44 7.93 10.08
N PHE A 71 2.95 6.75 9.75
CA PHE A 71 3.03 6.26 8.38
C PHE A 71 1.64 6.02 7.77
N ILE A 72 0.72 5.38 8.50
CA ILE A 72 -0.66 5.16 8.07
C ILE A 72 -1.39 6.49 7.89
N GLU A 73 -1.20 7.46 8.78
CA GLU A 73 -1.78 8.81 8.64
C GLU A 73 -1.24 9.52 7.39
N SER A 74 0.07 9.45 7.15
CA SER A 74 0.72 9.99 5.95
C SER A 74 0.18 9.36 4.66
N LEU A 75 0.02 8.02 4.64
CA LEU A 75 -0.60 7.31 3.53
C LEU A 75 -2.07 7.69 3.35
N SER A 76 -2.83 7.79 4.44
CA SER A 76 -4.25 8.17 4.41
C SER A 76 -4.44 9.59 3.89
N GLN A 77 -3.57 10.53 4.25
CA GLN A 77 -3.58 11.90 3.69
C GLN A 77 -3.23 11.91 2.21
N LYS A 78 -2.20 11.14 1.80
CA LYS A 78 -1.86 10.99 0.38
C LYS A 78 -3.02 10.39 -0.42
N LEU A 79 -3.59 9.28 0.06
CA LEU A 79 -4.75 8.64 -0.57
C LEU A 79 -5.97 9.55 -0.59
N ARG A 80 -6.20 10.37 0.43
CA ARG A 80 -7.26 11.39 0.44
C ARG A 80 -7.05 12.47 -0.61
N ASN A 81 -5.80 12.91 -0.82
CA ASN A 81 -5.46 13.83 -1.89
C ASN A 81 -5.75 13.21 -3.26
N TYR A 82 -5.44 11.93 -3.45
CA TYR A 82 -5.75 11.23 -4.71
C TYR A 82 -7.24 10.89 -4.85
N SER A 83 -7.96 10.57 -3.77
CA SER A 83 -9.40 10.28 -3.82
C SER A 83 -10.26 11.53 -3.99
N SER A 84 -9.68 12.70 -3.75
CA SER A 84 -10.26 14.00 -4.11
C SER A 84 -10.15 14.32 -5.61
N LEU A 85 -9.45 13.50 -6.42
CA LEU A 85 -9.51 13.54 -7.88
C LEU A 85 -10.85 13.01 -8.39
N LYS A 86 -11.94 13.68 -8.01
CA LYS A 86 -13.31 13.30 -8.39
C LYS A 86 -13.70 13.91 -9.72
N THR A 87 -12.99 14.96 -10.15
CA THR A 87 -13.33 15.71 -11.35
C THR A 87 -12.11 15.93 -12.24
N LEU A 88 -12.38 16.23 -13.52
CA LEU A 88 -11.36 16.65 -14.49
C LEU A 88 -10.59 17.90 -14.01
N ASP A 89 -11.26 18.79 -13.27
CA ASP A 89 -10.64 20.02 -12.76
C ASP A 89 -9.63 19.72 -11.65
N ASP A 90 -9.96 18.79 -10.74
CA ASP A 90 -9.03 18.32 -9.70
C ASP A 90 -7.76 17.73 -10.32
N LEU A 91 -7.92 16.93 -11.39
CA LEU A 91 -6.79 16.36 -12.14
C LEU A 91 -5.93 17.45 -12.79
N LYS A 92 -6.57 18.43 -13.46
CA LYS A 92 -5.87 19.58 -14.06
C LYS A 92 -5.09 20.39 -13.02
N LYS A 93 -5.65 20.61 -11.83
CA LYS A 93 -4.98 21.31 -10.71
C LYS A 93 -3.77 20.53 -10.21
N MET A 94 -3.87 19.20 -10.14
CA MET A 94 -2.79 18.30 -9.72
C MET A 94 -1.63 18.26 -10.74
N LEU A 95 -1.94 18.21 -12.03
CA LEU A 95 -0.93 18.29 -13.11
C LEU A 95 -0.15 19.61 -13.06
N ARG A 96 -0.86 20.74 -12.89
CA ARG A 96 -0.23 22.07 -12.75
C ARG A 96 0.72 22.14 -11.54
N ARG A 97 0.35 21.56 -10.39
CA ARG A 97 1.23 21.49 -9.21
C ARG A 97 2.54 20.75 -9.50
N ASN A 98 2.49 19.75 -10.36
CA ASN A 98 3.66 18.97 -10.79
C ASN A 98 4.34 19.55 -12.04
N LYS A 99 4.02 20.79 -12.41
CA LYS A 99 4.57 21.50 -13.59
C LYS A 99 4.30 20.75 -14.91
N VAL A 100 3.23 19.97 -14.95
CA VAL A 100 2.73 19.31 -16.17
C VAL A 100 1.61 20.19 -16.70
N ASN A 101 1.87 20.80 -17.87
CA ASN A 101 0.88 21.59 -18.58
C ASN A 101 0.01 20.59 -19.33
N GLY A 102 -1.12 20.21 -18.75
CA GLY A 102 -2.04 19.18 -19.26
C GLY A 102 -2.73 19.50 -20.60
N GLU A 103 -2.09 20.29 -21.48
CA GLU A 103 -2.46 20.44 -22.89
C GLU A 103 -1.95 19.28 -23.74
N ASP A 104 -0.75 18.77 -23.45
CA ASP A 104 -0.17 17.64 -24.19
C ASP A 104 0.66 16.73 -23.26
N ILE A 105 0.55 15.41 -23.46
CA ILE A 105 1.27 14.38 -22.73
C ILE A 105 2.78 14.46 -22.95
N THR A 106 3.21 15.07 -24.07
CA THR A 106 4.61 15.32 -24.41
C THR A 106 5.32 16.26 -23.41
N SER A 107 4.56 17.02 -22.61
CA SER A 107 5.12 17.86 -21.53
C SER A 107 5.64 17.06 -20.34
N ILE A 108 5.23 15.80 -20.19
CA ILE A 108 5.78 14.87 -19.21
C ILE A 108 7.13 14.40 -19.77
N LYS A 109 8.21 14.59 -18.99
CA LYS A 109 9.53 14.08 -19.36
C LYS A 109 9.43 12.57 -19.59
N GLN A 110 9.55 12.16 -20.85
CA GLN A 110 9.65 10.76 -21.18
C GLN A 110 10.93 10.20 -20.56
N PHE A 111 10.83 9.02 -19.98
CA PHE A 111 12.00 8.32 -19.50
C PHE A 111 12.88 7.97 -20.70
N THR A 112 14.09 8.53 -20.75
CA THR A 112 15.11 8.13 -21.72
C THR A 112 16.02 7.13 -21.02
N PRO A 113 15.95 5.83 -21.34
CA PRO A 113 16.82 4.85 -20.73
C PRO A 113 18.28 5.15 -21.09
N ALA A 114 19.16 5.14 -20.08
CA ALA A 114 20.60 5.41 -20.28
C ALA A 114 21.31 4.35 -21.14
N LYS A 115 20.69 3.18 -21.34
CA LYS A 115 21.16 2.11 -22.20
C LYS A 115 20.01 1.66 -23.09
N LYS A 116 20.31 1.39 -24.36
CA LYS A 116 19.34 0.78 -25.27
C LYS A 116 19.06 -0.63 -24.75
N LEU A 117 17.90 -0.80 -24.13
CA LEU A 117 17.44 -2.08 -23.63
C LEU A 117 17.19 -3.00 -24.83
N THR A 118 17.82 -4.16 -24.81
CA THR A 118 17.55 -5.21 -25.79
C THR A 118 16.28 -5.97 -25.39
N SER A 119 15.68 -6.70 -26.33
CA SER A 119 14.54 -7.58 -26.02
C SER A 119 14.89 -8.58 -24.91
N GLN A 120 16.16 -8.99 -24.81
CA GLN A 120 16.65 -9.85 -23.73
C GLN A 120 16.66 -9.13 -22.37
N ASP A 121 17.11 -7.88 -22.31
CA ASP A 121 17.09 -7.10 -21.07
C ASP A 121 15.65 -6.90 -20.57
N ILE A 122 14.72 -6.60 -21.49
CA ILE A 122 13.30 -6.46 -21.19
C ILE A 122 12.72 -7.78 -20.69
N PHE A 123 13.04 -8.89 -21.36
CA PHE A 123 12.59 -10.23 -20.96
C PHE A 123 13.07 -10.60 -19.54
N ILE A 124 14.34 -10.31 -19.21
CA ILE A 124 14.91 -10.58 -17.88
C ILE A 124 14.21 -9.74 -16.80
N VAL A 125 14.00 -8.44 -17.05
CA VAL A 125 13.30 -7.55 -16.10
C VAL A 125 11.86 -8.01 -15.87
N LEU A 126 11.14 -8.37 -16.95
CA LEU A 126 9.78 -8.86 -16.86
C LEU A 126 9.71 -10.20 -16.11
N GLN A 127 10.59 -11.16 -16.41
CA GLN A 127 10.62 -12.43 -15.69
C GLN A 127 10.85 -12.24 -14.18
N LYS A 128 11.75 -11.31 -13.81
CA LYS A 128 12.03 -11.00 -12.41
C LYS A 128 10.82 -10.38 -11.70
N ASP A 129 10.12 -9.44 -12.34
CA ASP A 129 8.95 -8.77 -11.77
C ASP A 129 7.71 -9.70 -11.68
N ILE A 130 7.63 -10.70 -12.56
CA ILE A 130 6.56 -11.70 -12.58
C ILE A 130 6.83 -12.82 -11.55
N SER A 131 8.08 -13.07 -11.18
CA SER A 131 8.42 -14.00 -10.11
C SER A 131 7.85 -13.48 -8.77
N GLY A 132 6.99 -14.25 -8.12
CA GLY A 132 6.23 -13.83 -6.93
C GLY A 132 4.80 -13.32 -7.17
N LYS A 133 4.38 -13.00 -8.40
CA LYS A 133 2.99 -12.55 -8.66
C LYS A 133 1.98 -13.73 -8.71
N PRO A 134 0.69 -13.48 -8.40
CA PRO A 134 -0.38 -14.48 -8.48
C PRO A 134 -0.62 -14.97 -9.91
N ARG A 135 -1.12 -16.21 -10.03
CA ARG A 135 -1.17 -17.00 -11.27
C ARG A 135 -1.93 -16.32 -12.42
N ASN A 136 -2.99 -15.59 -12.11
CA ASN A 136 -3.80 -14.84 -13.08
C ASN A 136 -3.01 -13.69 -13.74
N ILE A 137 -2.14 -12.99 -12.99
CA ILE A 137 -1.29 -11.93 -13.53
C ILE A 137 -0.23 -12.52 -14.45
N LYS A 138 0.38 -13.64 -14.07
CA LYS A 138 1.38 -14.35 -14.88
C LYS A 138 0.83 -14.73 -16.27
N ILE A 139 -0.41 -15.23 -16.32
CA ILE A 139 -1.06 -15.64 -17.57
C ILE A 139 -1.29 -14.44 -18.49
N GLY A 140 -1.76 -13.31 -17.97
CA GLY A 140 -1.99 -12.10 -18.77
C GLY A 140 -0.70 -11.56 -19.40
N TYR A 141 0.42 -11.56 -18.66
CA TYR A 141 1.71 -11.16 -19.20
C TYR A 141 2.24 -12.13 -20.27
N ALA A 142 2.08 -13.44 -20.07
CA ALA A 142 2.46 -14.44 -21.07
C ALA A 142 1.69 -14.28 -22.39
N GLN A 143 0.39 -13.96 -22.31
CA GLN A 143 -0.44 -13.67 -23.49
C GLN A 143 0.01 -12.40 -24.22
N ASN A 144 0.30 -11.32 -23.48
CA ASN A 144 0.80 -10.08 -24.07
C ASN A 144 2.19 -10.28 -24.73
N LEU A 145 3.06 -11.10 -24.13
CA LEU A 145 4.38 -11.39 -24.69
C LEU A 145 4.27 -12.19 -25.99
N ALA A 146 3.41 -13.22 -26.03
CA ALA A 146 3.14 -13.99 -27.23
C ALA A 146 2.55 -13.14 -28.37
N GLN A 147 1.69 -12.17 -28.04
CA GLN A 147 1.16 -11.22 -29.02
C GLN A 147 2.25 -10.30 -29.57
N LEU A 148 3.15 -9.80 -28.71
CA LEU A 148 4.25 -8.95 -29.13
C LEU A 148 5.22 -9.70 -30.06
N GLU A 149 5.54 -10.96 -29.76
CA GLU A 149 6.39 -11.80 -30.61
C GLU A 149 5.75 -12.12 -31.96
N SER A 150 4.42 -12.24 -32.02
CA SER A 150 3.69 -12.45 -33.28
C SER A 150 3.58 -11.21 -34.17
N ALA A 151 3.89 -10.02 -33.63
CA ALA A 151 3.78 -8.75 -34.33
C ALA A 151 5.09 -8.31 -35.03
N PHE A 152 6.15 -9.12 -34.89
CA PHE A 152 7.43 -8.96 -35.58
C PHE A 152 7.66 -10.11 -36.57
#